data_AF-A0A2N2NQJ9-F1
#
_entry.id   AF-A0A2N2NQJ9-F1
#
_cell.length_a   1.000
_cell.length_b   1.000
_cell.length_c   1.000
_cell.angle_alpha   90.00
_cell.angle_beta   90.00
_cell.angle_gamma   90.00
#
_symmetry.space_group_name_H-M   'P 1'
#
loop_
_entity.id
_entity.type
_entity.pdbx_description
1 polymer ?
#
loop_
_entity_poly.entity_id
_entity_poly.type
_entity_poly.pdbx_seq_one_letter_code
_entity_poly.pdbx_strand_id
1 'polypeptide(L)' 'MKLTHRQETYVQSLLDLYRELNGPIHYSVLAKRIGVSPFTAYGLLRLLEKKRVGDFPIPSQFW' A
#
# COMPACT_ATOMS: atom_id res chain seq x y z
N MET A 1 -6.78 -14.74 -9.10
CA MET A 1 -6.67 -13.53 -9.96
C MET A 1 -5.26 -12.97 -9.92
N LYS A 2 -4.57 -12.90 -11.07
CA LYS A 2 -3.27 -12.20 -11.23
C LYS A 2 -3.45 -10.72 -10.87
N LEU A 3 -2.48 -10.14 -10.17
CA LEU A 3 -2.41 -8.70 -9.94
C LEU A 3 -2.25 -8.01 -11.31
N THR A 4 -2.84 -6.84 -11.48
CA THR A 4 -2.52 -6.03 -12.67
C THR A 4 -1.11 -5.46 -12.52
N HIS A 5 -0.44 -5.16 -13.63
CA HIS A 5 0.93 -4.65 -13.59
C HIS A 5 1.09 -3.42 -12.67
N ARG A 6 0.10 -2.52 -12.64
CA ARG A 6 0.04 -1.38 -11.71
C ARG A 6 -0.03 -1.79 -10.23
N GLN A 7 -0.73 -2.87 -9.92
CA GLN A 7 -0.80 -3.39 -8.55
C GLN A 7 0.54 -4.01 -8.11
N GLU A 8 1.23 -4.69 -9.03
CA GLU A 8 2.58 -5.21 -8.74
C GLU A 8 3.58 -4.09 -8.51
N THR A 9 3.60 -3.06 -9.38
CA THR A 9 4.45 -1.88 -9.18
C THR A 9 4.16 -1.21 -7.84
N TYR A 10 2.89 -1.12 -7.44
CA TYR A 10 2.51 -0.54 -6.15
C TYR A 10 3.07 -1.33 -4.96
N VAL A 11 2.92 -2.65 -4.98
CA VAL A 11 3.44 -3.54 -3.93
C VAL A 11 4.97 -3.45 -3.86
N GLN A 12 5.63 -3.46 -5.02
CA GLN A 12 7.08 -3.40 -5.10
C GLN A 12 7.60 -2.09 -4.50
N SER A 13 7.01 -0.96 -4.89
CA SER A 13 7.36 0.36 -4.36
C SER A 13 7.08 0.50 -2.86
N LEU A 14 6.03 -0.13 -2.34
CA LEU A 14 5.74 -0.18 -0.90
C LEU A 14 6.82 -0.95 -0.14
N LEU A 15 7.19 -2.13 -0.63
CA LEU A 15 8.24 -2.97 -0.02
C LEU A 15 9.61 -2.28 -0.05
N ASP A 16 9.89 -1.60 -1.16
CA ASP A 16 11.11 -0.83 -1.35
C ASP A 16 11.21 0.33 -0.34
N LEU A 17 10.12 1.11 -0.22
CA LEU A 17 10.00 2.16 0.79
C LEU A 17 10.16 1.60 2.22
N TYR A 18 9.56 0.44 2.50
CA TYR A 18 9.63 -0.20 3.82
C TYR A 18 11.06 -0.61 4.18
N ARG A 19 11.82 -1.08 3.19
CA ARG A 19 13.24 -1.41 3.35
C ARG A 19 14.10 -0.16 3.49
N GLU A 20 13.82 0.91 2.75
CA GLU A 20 14.56 2.17 2.84
C GLU A 20 14.34 2.87 4.19
N LEU A 21 13.10 2.96 4.67
CA LEU A 21 12.76 3.71 5.88
C LEU A 21 12.87 2.89 7.16
N ASN A 22 12.91 1.55 7.06
CA ASN A 22 13.05 0.62 8.19
C ASN A 22 12.08 0.96 9.36
N GLY A 23 10.87 1.41 9.02
CA GLY A 23 9.93 2.01 9.96
C GLY A 23 8.50 2.07 9.41
N PRO A 24 7.53 2.49 10.24
CA PRO A 24 6.13 2.57 9.83
C PRO A 24 5.95 3.64 8.74
N ILE A 25 5.38 3.25 7.60
CA ILE A 25 5.17 4.14 6.46
C ILE A 25 3.72 4.56 6.40
N HIS A 26 3.52 5.87 6.31
CA HIS A 26 2.21 6.41 6.02
C HIS A 26 1.87 6.26 4.53
N TYR A 27 0.68 5.77 4.21
CA TYR A 27 0.22 5.52 2.84
C TYR A 27 0.26 6.78 1.95
N SER A 28 0.19 7.98 2.54
CA SER A 28 0.33 9.26 1.85
C SER A 28 1.73 9.49 1.26
N VAL A 29 2.78 8.97 1.92
CA VAL A 29 4.17 9.02 1.40
C VAL A 29 4.30 8.12 0.17
N LEU A 30 3.71 6.93 0.25
CA LEU A 30 3.66 6.00 -0.88
C LEU A 30 2.86 6.57 -2.06
N ALA A 31 1.74 7.23 -1.78
CA ALA A 31 0.93 7.91 -2.80
C ALA A 31 1.74 8.96 -3.56
N LYS A 32 2.51 9.79 -2.83
CA LYS A 32 3.42 10.79 -3.42
C LYS A 32 4.52 10.14 -4.26
N ARG A 33 5.16 9.06 -3.79
CA ARG A 33 6.28 8.40 -4.50
C ARG A 33 5.84 7.76 -5.82
N ILE A 34 4.64 7.19 -5.86
CA ILE A 34 4.10 6.51 -7.04
C ILE A 34 3.33 7.49 -7.96
N GLY A 35 3.09 8.72 -7.50
CA GLY A 35 2.31 9.72 -8.24
C GLY A 35 0.83 9.36 -8.37
N VAL A 36 0.27 8.67 -7.36
CA VAL A 36 -1.14 8.28 -7.32
C VAL A 36 -1.88 9.08 -6.27
N SER A 37 -3.20 9.20 -6.42
CA SER A 37 -4.00 9.83 -5.37
C SER A 37 -3.91 9.02 -4.06
N PRO A 38 -4.01 9.68 -2.88
CA PRO A 38 -4.07 8.99 -1.59
C PRO A 38 -5.19 7.94 -1.54
N PHE A 39 -6.31 8.22 -2.19
CA PHE A 39 -7.45 7.31 -2.30
C PHE A 39 -7.10 6.05 -3.11
N THR A 40 -6.36 6.20 -4.21
CA THR A 40 -5.87 5.07 -5.02
C THR A 40 -4.89 4.21 -4.23
N ALA A 41 -3.96 4.84 -3.51
CA ALA A 41 -3.02 4.13 -2.64
C ALA A 41 -3.77 3.34 -1.55
N TYR A 42 -4.71 3.98 -0.86
CA TYR A 42 -5.55 3.33 0.15
C TYR A 42 -6.34 2.14 -0.44
N GLY A 43 -6.97 2.32 -1.60
CA GLY A 43 -7.72 1.27 -2.28
C GLY A 43 -6.85 0.06 -2.66
N LEU A 44 -5.61 0.30 -3.10
CA LEU A 44 -4.64 -0.74 -3.41
C LEU A 44 -4.18 -1.48 -2.14
N LEU A 45 -3.99 -0.76 -1.05
CA LEU A 45 -3.63 -1.33 0.25
C LEU A 45 -4.75 -2.23 0.78
N ARG A 46 -6.01 -1.76 0.72
CA ARG A 46 -7.23 -2.55 1.01
C ARG A 46 -7.36 -3.79 0.11
N LEU A 47 -7.01 -3.67 -1.17
CA LEU A 47 -7.04 -4.80 -2.11
C LEU A 47 -6.04 -5.88 -1.75
N LEU A 48 -4.84 -5.47 -1.31
CA LEU A 48 -3.79 -6.38 -0.84
C LEU A 48 -4.15 -7.03 0.49
N GLU A 49 -4.71 -6.26 1.43
CA GLU A 49 -5.26 -6.77 2.69
C GLU A 49 -6.36 -7.82 2.43
N LYS A 50 -7.35 -7.48 1.60
CA LYS A 50 -8.44 -8.39 1.22
C LYS A 50 -7.94 -9.65 0.51
N LYS A 51 -6.81 -9.56 -0.20
CA LYS A 51 -6.13 -10.72 -0.82
C LYS A 51 -5.33 -11.57 0.18
N ARG A 52 -4.87 -11.00 1.29
CA ARG A 52 -3.99 -11.69 2.27
C ARG A 52 -4.73 -12.53 3.32
N VAL A 53 -6.06 -12.66 3.21
CA VAL A 53 -6.96 -13.36 4.16
C VAL A 53 -7.42 -12.46 5.30
N GLY A 54 -8.71 -12.58 5.64
CA GLY A 54 -9.54 -11.60 6.33
C GLY A 54 -9.13 -11.18 7.74
N ASP A 55 -9.73 -10.07 8.16
CA ASP A 55 -9.78 -9.57 9.54
C ASP A 55 -8.49 -8.96 10.12
N PHE A 56 -7.81 -8.09 9.36
CA PHE A 56 -6.81 -7.19 9.96
C PHE A 56 -7.23 -5.72 9.80
N PRO A 57 -7.84 -5.10 10.82
CA PRO A 57 -8.23 -3.70 10.74
C PRO A 57 -6.97 -2.82 10.72
N ILE A 58 -6.82 -2.03 9.66
CA ILE A 58 -5.78 -0.99 9.61
C ILE A 58 -6.05 0.00 10.76
N PRO A 59 -5.12 0.16 11.72
CA PRO A 59 -5.33 1.05 12.86
C PRO A 59 -5.61 2.49 12.41
N SER A 60 -6.52 3.20 13.09
CA SER A 60 -6.93 4.58 12.73
C SER A 60 -5.78 5.60 12.68
N GLN A 61 -4.65 5.27 13.30
CA GLN A 61 -3.38 6.01 13.27
C GLN A 61 -2.65 5.93 11.90
N PHE A 62 -3.15 5.12 10.96
CA PHE A 62 -2.73 5.09 9.56
C PHE A 62 -3.74 5.80 8.63
N TRP A 63 -4.61 6.68 9.16
CA TRP A 63 -5.44 7.62 8.39
C TRP A 63 -4.71 8.95 8.20
#